data_AF-N1UUW3-F1
#
_entry.id   AF-N1UUW3-F1
#
_cell.length_a   1.000
_cell.length_b   1.000
_cell.length_c   1.000
_cell.angle_alpha   90.00
_cell.angle_beta   90.00
_cell.angle_gamma   90.00
#
_symmetry.space_group_name_H-M   'P 1'
#
loop_
_entity.id
_entity.type
_entity.pdbx_description
1 polymer ?
#
loop_
_entity_poly.entity_id
_entity_poly.type
_entity_poly.pdbx_seq_one_letter_code
_entity_poly.pdbx_strand_id
1 'polypeptide(L)'
;MAGLTETFGLGLSMHSNSHLGISLAAMVHLAAATPNLDYACDTHWPWKNPDEDIITPGTLTFEAGAVTVPTAPGLGIELDHDNLEKLHRQYLDSGLTSRDDTGYMQRIHPAYQLKSPRW
;
A
#
# COMPACT_ATOMS: atom_id res chain seq x y z
N MET A 1 5.72 -13.26 12.60
CA MET A 1 6.62 -13.59 11.47
C MET A 1 8.05 -13.14 11.72
N ALA A 2 8.30 -11.88 12.08
CA ALA A 2 9.66 -11.36 12.31
C ALA A 2 10.53 -12.19 13.27
N GLY A 3 10.01 -12.56 14.46
CA GLY A 3 10.75 -13.42 15.38
C GLY A 3 11.05 -14.83 14.83
N LEU A 4 10.22 -15.34 13.91
CA LEU A 4 10.51 -16.62 13.24
C LEU A 4 11.63 -16.45 12.21
N THR A 5 11.59 -15.40 11.38
CA THR A 5 12.64 -15.17 10.39
C THR A 5 13.99 -14.97 11.06
N GLU A 6 14.03 -14.26 12.19
CA GLU A 6 15.21 -14.17 13.05
C GLU A 6 15.67 -15.55 13.57
N THR A 7 14.76 -16.32 14.18
CA THR A 7 15.06 -17.65 14.73
C THR A 7 15.67 -18.61 13.70
N PHE A 8 15.24 -18.51 12.44
CA PHE A 8 15.67 -19.39 11.36
C PHE A 8 16.76 -18.77 10.45
N GLY A 9 17.26 -17.58 10.77
CA GLY A 9 18.30 -16.91 9.97
C GLY A 9 17.83 -16.51 8.56
N LEU A 10 16.56 -16.14 8.41
CA LEU A 10 15.97 -15.69 7.16
C LEU A 10 15.87 -14.16 7.15
N GLY A 11 16.20 -13.55 6.01
CA GLY A 11 16.00 -12.11 5.81
C GLY A 11 14.51 -11.75 5.74
N LEU A 12 14.16 -10.56 6.21
CA LEU A 12 12.79 -10.05 6.23
C LEU A 12 12.68 -8.69 5.52
N SER A 13 11.66 -8.56 4.70
CA SER A 13 11.17 -7.28 4.17
C SER A 13 9.66 -7.17 4.38
N MET A 14 9.08 -6.04 3.99
CA MET A 14 7.66 -5.79 3.99
C MET A 14 7.18 -5.36 2.62
N HIS A 15 6.15 -6.02 2.13
CA HIS A 15 5.54 -5.73 0.83
C HIS A 15 4.14 -5.12 1.01
N SER A 16 3.81 -4.20 0.11
CA SER A 16 2.44 -3.71 -0.08
C SER A 16 2.12 -3.56 -1.57
N ASN A 17 0.84 -3.70 -1.91
CA ASN A 17 0.28 -3.41 -3.23
C ASN A 17 -0.39 -2.02 -3.24
N SER A 18 -1.19 -1.68 -4.25
CA SER A 18 -1.95 -0.42 -4.28
C SER A 18 -2.71 -0.18 -2.96
N HIS A 19 -2.33 0.89 -2.24
CA HIS A 19 -2.83 1.20 -0.90
C HIS A 19 -2.95 2.72 -0.68
N LEU A 20 -3.60 3.11 0.43
CA LEU A 20 -3.77 4.51 0.86
C LEU A 20 -3.00 4.79 2.17
N GLY A 21 -3.20 5.99 2.75
CA GLY A 21 -2.49 6.47 3.92
C GLY A 21 -2.65 5.61 5.18
N ILE A 22 -3.80 4.98 5.40
CA ILE A 22 -4.02 4.10 6.58
C ILE A 22 -3.04 2.92 6.56
N SER A 23 -2.93 2.23 5.42
CA SER A 23 -2.00 1.11 5.27
C SER A 23 -0.56 1.56 5.40
N LEU A 24 -0.20 2.71 4.81
CA LEU A 24 1.16 3.24 4.93
C LEU A 24 1.53 3.57 6.38
N ALA A 25 0.65 4.24 7.14
CA ALA A 25 0.89 4.53 8.55
C ALA A 25 1.08 3.25 9.36
N ALA A 26 0.23 2.24 9.15
CA ALA A 26 0.37 0.94 9.82
C ALA A 26 1.68 0.23 9.47
N MET A 27 2.08 0.26 8.20
CA MET A 27 3.35 -0.31 7.74
C MET A 27 4.55 0.40 8.35
N VAL A 28 4.53 1.74 8.40
CA VAL A 28 5.61 2.55 9.00
C VAL A 28 5.78 2.22 10.48
N HIS A 29 4.68 2.16 11.24
CA HIS A 29 4.73 1.76 12.65
C HIS A 29 5.26 0.35 12.84
N LEU A 30 4.77 -0.62 12.06
CA LEU A 30 5.23 -2.00 12.16
C LEU A 30 6.71 -2.14 11.78
N ALA A 31 7.15 -1.48 10.71
CA ALA A 31 8.53 -1.49 10.25
C ALA A 31 9.46 -0.90 11.31
N ALA A 32 9.11 0.26 11.87
CA ALA A 32 9.89 0.93 12.91
C ALA A 32 10.00 0.12 14.21
N ALA A 33 9.00 -0.69 14.52
CA ALA A 33 8.98 -1.55 15.70
C ALA A 33 9.59 -2.95 15.47
N THR A 34 10.09 -3.25 14.26
CA THR A 34 10.61 -4.58 13.90
C THR A 34 12.14 -4.53 13.72
N PRO A 35 12.94 -4.99 14.71
CA PRO A 35 14.40 -4.82 14.68
C PRO A 35 15.10 -5.53 13.52
N ASN A 36 14.59 -6.69 13.10
CA ASN A 36 15.14 -7.50 12.03
C ASN A 36 14.41 -7.31 10.69
N LEU A 37 13.95 -6.08 10.41
CA LEU A 37 13.47 -5.71 9.09
C LEU A 37 14.67 -5.28 8.23
N ASP A 38 15.25 -6.23 7.52
CA ASP A 38 16.60 -6.10 6.94
C ASP A 38 16.66 -5.25 5.67
N TYR A 39 15.54 -5.11 4.96
CA TYR A 39 15.46 -4.45 3.66
C TYR A 39 14.42 -3.33 3.64
N ALA A 40 14.56 -2.42 2.67
CA ALA A 40 13.57 -1.39 2.40
C ALA A 40 12.20 -2.01 2.05
N CYS A 41 11.13 -1.39 2.55
CA CYS A 41 9.77 -1.81 2.29
C CYS A 41 9.32 -1.42 0.88
N ASP A 42 8.54 -2.28 0.24
CA ASP A 42 7.86 -1.93 -1.00
C ASP A 42 6.63 -1.06 -0.72
N THR A 43 6.44 -0.03 -1.54
CA THR A 43 5.22 0.79 -1.53
C THR A 43 4.80 1.17 -2.94
N HIS A 44 3.48 1.23 -3.16
CA HIS A 44 2.89 1.72 -4.41
C HIS A 44 2.54 3.21 -4.35
N TRP A 45 2.97 3.92 -3.30
CA TRP A 45 2.69 5.35 -3.10
C TRP A 45 2.93 6.22 -4.35
N PRO A 46 4.02 6.06 -5.12
CA PRO A 46 4.26 6.91 -6.30
C PRO A 46 3.26 6.74 -7.45
N TRP A 47 2.50 5.65 -7.48
CA TRP A 47 1.51 5.36 -8.54
C TRP A 47 0.13 5.95 -8.25
N LYS A 48 -0.12 6.33 -6.99
CA LYS A 48 -1.37 6.90 -6.54
C LYS A 48 -1.45 8.38 -6.94
N ASN A 49 -2.63 8.85 -7.33
CA ASN A 49 -2.84 10.29 -7.49
C ASN A 49 -2.61 11.00 -6.13
N PRO A 50 -1.81 12.08 -6.06
CA PRO A 50 -1.60 12.83 -4.84
C PRO A 50 -2.90 13.32 -4.17
N ASP A 51 -3.92 13.64 -4.99
CA ASP A 51 -5.22 14.16 -4.52
C ASP A 51 -6.20 13.06 -4.06
N GLU A 52 -5.83 11.78 -4.22
CA GLU A 52 -6.66 10.63 -3.87
C GLU A 52 -6.10 9.93 -2.62
N ASP A 53 -6.40 10.46 -1.44
CA ASP A 53 -6.22 9.77 -0.16
C ASP A 53 -7.39 10.08 0.78
N ILE A 54 -7.62 9.21 1.75
CA ILE A 54 -8.71 9.34 2.73
C ILE A 54 -8.22 9.86 4.08
N ILE A 55 -6.95 10.23 4.18
CA ILE A 55 -6.39 10.85 5.38
C ILE A 55 -6.09 12.32 5.15
N THR A 56 -6.10 13.11 6.22
CA THR A 56 -5.66 14.51 6.17
C THR A 56 -4.18 14.58 5.72
N PRO A 57 -3.81 15.54 4.84
CA PRO A 57 -2.45 15.64 4.33
C PRO A 57 -1.49 16.11 5.42
N GLY A 58 -0.21 15.75 5.27
CA GLY A 58 0.90 16.29 6.08
C GLY A 58 1.48 15.34 7.12
N THR A 59 0.77 14.27 7.53
CA THR A 59 1.33 13.29 8.47
C THR A 59 2.38 12.38 7.82
N LEU A 60 2.11 11.91 6.59
CA LEU A 60 2.96 10.93 5.91
C LEU A 60 3.76 11.62 4.80
N THR A 61 4.98 12.04 5.13
CA THR A 61 5.90 12.71 4.21
C THR A 61 7.08 11.82 3.88
N PHE A 62 7.43 11.75 2.60
CA PHE A 62 8.64 11.07 2.14
C PHE A 62 9.82 12.04 2.12
N GLU A 63 10.91 11.64 2.76
CA GLU A 63 12.20 12.34 2.72
C GLU A 63 13.32 11.33 2.54
N ALA A 64 14.20 11.56 1.55
CA ALA A 64 15.34 10.68 1.25
C ALA A 64 14.99 9.18 1.11
N GLY A 65 13.79 8.86 0.60
CA GLY A 65 13.31 7.48 0.41
C GLY A 65 12.71 6.82 1.66
N ALA A 66 12.52 7.57 2.75
CA ALA A 66 11.93 7.09 4.00
C ALA A 66 10.70 7.91 4.40
N VAL A 67 9.88 7.34 5.29
CA VAL A 67 8.75 8.03 5.94
C VAL A 67 9.01 8.07 7.44
N THR A 68 8.92 9.26 8.03
CA THR A 68 9.06 9.43 9.48
C THR A 68 7.90 8.78 10.21
N VAL A 69 8.19 8.09 11.30
CA VAL A 69 7.15 7.46 12.14
C VAL A 69 6.25 8.54 12.75
N PRO A 70 4.92 8.48 12.53
CA PRO A 70 3.99 9.42 13.18
C PRO A 70 4.09 9.33 14.70
N THR A 71 4.13 10.48 15.37
CA THR A 71 4.31 10.55 16.84
C THR A 71 3.02 10.78 17.62
N ALA A 72 1.93 11.14 16.94
CA ALA A 72 0.62 11.27 17.55
C ALA A 72 0.05 9.89 17.93
N PRO A 73 -0.90 9.81 18.90
CA PRO A 73 -1.45 8.54 19.36
C PRO A 73 -2.05 7.66 18.25
N GLY A 74 -2.00 6.34 18.45
CA GLY A 74 -2.49 5.38 17.46
C GLY A 74 -1.64 5.39 16.19
N LEU A 75 -2.28 5.43 15.02
CA LEU A 75 -1.57 5.55 13.74
C LEU A 75 -1.04 6.96 13.46
N GLY A 76 -1.45 7.96 14.26
CA GLY A 76 -1.06 9.36 14.09
C GLY A 76 -1.66 10.07 12.87
N ILE A 77 -2.69 9.48 12.26
CA ILE A 77 -3.43 10.02 11.11
C ILE A 77 -4.87 10.32 11.50
N GLU A 78 -5.50 11.24 10.77
CA GLU A 78 -6.94 11.54 10.87
C GLU A 78 -7.61 11.32 9.51
N LEU A 79 -8.90 10.98 9.53
CA LEU A 79 -9.67 10.70 8.32
C LEU A 79 -10.14 12.01 7.68
N ASP A 80 -9.95 12.14 6.37
CA ASP A 80 -10.63 13.14 5.55
C ASP A 80 -11.96 12.55 5.07
N HIS A 81 -13.06 12.96 5.72
CA HIS A 81 -14.39 12.43 5.44
C HIS A 81 -14.93 12.86 4.08
N ASP A 82 -14.53 14.03 3.57
CA ASP A 82 -14.98 14.53 2.28
C ASP A 82 -14.33 13.71 1.15
N ASN A 83 -13.01 13.47 1.26
CA ASN A 83 -12.32 12.60 0.31
C ASN A 83 -12.76 11.14 0.42
N LEU A 84 -13.07 10.64 1.63
CA LEU A 84 -13.63 9.30 1.79
C LEU A 84 -14.94 9.15 1.01
N GLU A 85 -15.88 10.08 1.17
CA GLU A 85 -17.14 10.04 0.42
C GLU A 85 -16.90 10.15 -1.10
N LYS A 86 -15.99 11.03 -1.52
CA LYS A 86 -15.61 11.16 -2.94
C LYS A 86 -15.09 9.85 -3.52
N LEU A 87 -14.14 9.19 -2.85
CA LEU A 87 -13.58 7.92 -3.34
C LEU A 87 -14.58 6.77 -3.21
N HIS A 88 -15.51 6.82 -2.23
CA HIS A 88 -16.63 5.88 -2.16
C HIS A 88 -17.57 6.04 -3.37
N ARG A 89 -17.90 7.27 -3.78
CA ARG A 89 -18.68 7.52 -5.00
C ARG A 89 -17.96 7.02 -6.24
N GLN A 90 -16.66 7.28 -6.37
CA GLN A 90 -15.86 6.74 -7.48
C GLN A 90 -15.90 5.21 -7.53
N TYR A 91 -15.83 4.53 -6.38
CA TYR A 91 -16.01 3.08 -6.32
C TYR A 91 -17.37 2.65 -6.89
N LEU A 92 -18.47 3.26 -6.44
CA LEU A 92 -19.83 2.95 -6.93
C LEU A 92 -19.96 3.22 -8.43
N ASP A 93 -19.50 4.38 -8.89
CA ASP A 93 -19.60 4.81 -10.29
C ASP A 93 -18.72 3.98 -11.23
N SER A 94 -17.61 3.44 -10.73
CA SER A 94 -16.71 2.59 -11.53
C SER A 94 -17.34 1.25 -11.94
N GLY A 95 -18.31 0.75 -11.16
CA GLY A 95 -18.90 -0.58 -11.33
C GLY A 95 -17.91 -1.75 -11.10
N LEU A 96 -16.68 -1.49 -10.63
CA LEU A 96 -15.69 -2.51 -10.36
C LEU A 96 -15.92 -3.14 -8.98
N THR A 97 -16.10 -4.46 -8.94
CA THR A 97 -16.34 -5.19 -7.69
C THR A 97 -15.19 -6.15 -7.32
N SER A 98 -14.29 -6.42 -8.26
CA SER A 98 -13.09 -7.23 -8.06
C SER A 98 -11.96 -6.74 -8.94
N ARG A 99 -10.73 -7.05 -8.53
CA ARG A 99 -9.53 -6.86 -9.36
C ARG A 99 -9.42 -8.02 -10.35
N ASP A 100 -9.37 -7.72 -11.64
CA ASP A 100 -9.12 -8.69 -12.71
C ASP A 100 -8.23 -8.10 -13.81
N ASP A 101 -6.93 -8.07 -13.52
CA ASP A 101 -5.92 -7.59 -14.46
C ASP A 101 -5.90 -8.42 -15.76
N THR A 102 -6.23 -9.72 -15.68
CA THR A 102 -6.23 -10.62 -16.84
C THR A 102 -7.41 -10.33 -17.75
N GLY A 103 -8.62 -10.23 -17.20
CA GLY A 103 -9.81 -9.85 -17.96
C GLY A 103 -9.70 -8.45 -18.53
N TYR A 104 -9.10 -7.50 -17.79
CA TYR A 104 -8.79 -6.17 -18.33
C TYR A 104 -7.82 -6.24 -19.51
N MET A 105 -6.73 -7.01 -19.39
CA MET A 105 -5.77 -7.22 -20.49
C MET A 105 -6.42 -7.86 -21.72
N GLN A 106 -7.33 -8.81 -21.54
CA GLN A 106 -8.02 -9.50 -22.63
C GLN A 106 -8.95 -8.57 -23.44
N ARG A 107 -9.39 -7.44 -22.88
CA ARG A 107 -10.13 -6.42 -23.65
C ARG A 107 -9.25 -5.75 -24.73
N ILE A 108 -7.95 -5.66 -24.47
CA ILE A 108 -6.95 -5.06 -25.37
C ILE A 108 -6.33 -6.14 -26.25
N HIS A 109 -6.01 -7.29 -25.66
CA HIS A 109 -5.38 -8.45 -26.30
C HIS A 109 -6.21 -9.72 -26.06
N PRO A 110 -7.24 -10.01 -26.89
CA PRO A 110 -8.18 -11.11 -26.65
C PRO A 110 -7.56 -12.50 -26.53
N ALA A 111 -6.39 -12.73 -27.16
CA ALA A 111 -5.67 -14.00 -27.07
C ALA A 111 -4.77 -14.12 -25.82
N TYR A 112 -4.73 -13.11 -24.94
CA TYR A 112 -3.92 -13.14 -23.73
C TYR A 112 -4.39 -14.26 -22.80
N GLN A 113 -3.43 -15.05 -22.31
CA GLN A 113 -3.63 -16.08 -21.29
C GLN A 113 -2.67 -15.85 -20.14
N LEU A 114 -3.13 -15.78 -18.89
CA LEU A 114 -2.24 -15.76 -17.73
C LEU A 114 -1.51 -17.10 -17.62
N LYS A 115 -0.18 -17.09 -17.80
CA LYS A 115 0.69 -18.27 -17.70
C LYS A 115 1.78 -17.99 -16.67
N SER A 116 2.01 -18.94 -15.75
CA SER A 116 3.04 -18.85 -14.72
C SER A 116 3.77 -20.20 -14.56
N PRO A 117 5.09 -20.28 -14.82
CA PRO A 117 5.90 -19.24 -15.47
C PRO A 117 5.51 -19.07 -16.94
N ARG A 118 5.81 -17.91 -17.52
CA ARG A 118 5.70 -17.70 -18.97
C ARG A 118 7.02 -17.97 -19.69
N TRP A 119 8.13 -17.77 -19.00
CA TRP A 119 9.50 -18.03 -19.43
C TRP A 119 10.28 -18.60 -18.26
#